data_AF-A0A1V5DX96-F1
#
_entry.id   AF-A0A1V5DX96-F1
#
_cell.length_a   1.000
_cell.length_b   1.000
_cell.length_c   1.000
_cell.angle_alpha   90.00
_cell.angle_beta   90.00
_cell.angle_gamma   90.00
#
_symmetry.space_group_name_H-M   'P 1'
#
loop_
_entity.id
_entity.type
_entity.pdbx_description
1 polymer ?
#
loop_
_entity_poly.entity_id
_entity_poly.type
_entity_poly.pdbx_seq_one_letter_code
_entity_poly.pdbx_strand_id
1 'polypeptide(L)'
;MPAYYAMFAQGHMARYGTTSEDLALIRLKSSFYGALNEKAMIRKPLSPQDFADPANQLNNPISSPLRMRDCCANADGASCIIVASEERARALGGKTVWIKGLGSATAAVNLVGRDHFHGLAAAEEAARQAYKMAGIGPSHVDVAEVHDCFTIAELMAYENLGFAKPGEGVELIRAKETYKEGKIPVNVDGGLLSKGHPIGATGGSQVRTIVLQLRGEAGPIQVRDASVGLVHNIGGVGIYANVTILGRE
;
A
#
# COMPACT_ATOMS: atom_id res chain seq x y z
N MET A 1 9.90 11.74 -9.94
CA MET A 1 9.01 11.24 -8.87
C MET A 1 9.64 11.30 -7.47
N PRO A 2 10.88 10.82 -7.22
CA PRO A 2 11.45 10.79 -5.86
C PRO A 2 11.43 12.14 -5.12
N ALA A 3 11.78 13.23 -5.80
CA ALA A 3 11.79 14.57 -5.19
C ALA A 3 10.42 15.01 -4.66
N TYR A 4 9.33 14.64 -5.32
CA TYR A 4 7.98 14.98 -4.88
C TYR A 4 7.58 14.22 -3.61
N TYR A 5 7.85 12.90 -3.56
CA TYR A 5 7.63 12.13 -2.34
C TYR A 5 8.59 12.50 -1.22
N ALA A 6 9.79 13.00 -1.53
CA ALA A 6 10.69 13.59 -0.55
C ALA A 6 10.09 14.87 0.08
N MET A 7 9.40 15.71 -0.68
CA MET A 7 8.64 16.84 -0.12
C MET A 7 7.52 16.38 0.81
N PHE A 8 6.81 15.30 0.46
CA PHE A 8 5.82 14.71 1.37
C PHE A 8 6.46 14.16 2.64
N ALA A 9 7.63 13.51 2.53
CA ALA A 9 8.37 13.07 3.70
C ALA A 9 8.77 14.24 4.58
N GLN A 10 9.36 15.31 4.02
CA GLN A 10 9.70 16.51 4.77
C GLN A 10 8.48 17.16 5.43
N GLY A 11 7.35 17.24 4.73
CA GLY A 11 6.11 17.80 5.26
C GLY A 11 5.56 16.99 6.43
N HIS A 12 5.53 15.66 6.31
CA HIS A 12 5.09 14.76 7.37
C HIS A 12 6.06 14.77 8.57
N MET A 13 7.37 14.73 8.32
CA MET A 13 8.41 14.84 9.36
C MET A 13 8.32 16.17 10.11
N ALA A 14 8.16 17.30 9.40
CA ALA A 14 8.04 18.62 10.02
C ALA A 14 6.75 18.78 10.84
N ARG A 15 5.67 18.13 10.41
CA ARG A 15 4.35 18.23 11.05
C ARG A 15 4.20 17.29 12.26
N TYR A 16 4.67 16.05 12.13
CA TYR A 16 4.39 14.95 13.05
C TYR A 16 5.62 14.31 13.69
N GLY A 17 6.82 14.68 13.25
CA GLY A 17 8.06 14.17 13.85
C GLY A 17 8.45 12.75 13.44
N THR A 18 7.84 12.20 12.37
CA THR A 18 8.29 10.94 11.76
C THR A 18 9.77 10.98 11.43
N THR A 19 10.45 9.82 11.49
CA THR A 19 11.89 9.73 11.24
C THR A 19 12.22 8.85 10.04
N SER A 20 13.45 8.94 9.55
CA SER A 20 13.96 8.00 8.52
C SER A 20 14.03 6.56 9.02
N GLU A 21 14.13 6.36 10.33
CA GLU A 21 14.09 5.05 10.99
C GLU A 21 12.68 4.46 10.94
N ASP A 22 11.64 5.26 11.14
CA ASP A 22 10.24 4.82 11.00
C ASP A 22 9.96 4.33 9.56
N LEU A 23 10.39 5.11 8.57
CA LEU A 23 10.28 4.73 7.15
C LEU A 23 11.05 3.45 6.83
N ALA A 24 12.19 3.24 7.47
CA ALA A 24 12.99 2.04 7.29
C ALA A 24 12.27 0.76 7.79
N LEU A 25 11.42 0.86 8.82
CA LEU A 25 10.60 -0.27 9.29
C LEU A 25 9.64 -0.77 8.20
N ILE A 26 9.06 0.14 7.41
CA ILE A 26 8.21 -0.21 6.26
C ILE A 26 9.02 -1.00 5.23
N ARG A 27 10.27 -0.59 4.96
CA ARG A 27 11.15 -1.33 4.05
C ARG A 27 11.51 -2.72 4.57
N LEU A 28 11.76 -2.88 5.88
CA LEU A 28 12.01 -4.21 6.48
C LEU A 28 10.80 -5.13 6.29
N LYS A 29 9.61 -4.65 6.63
CA LYS A 29 8.34 -5.38 6.42
C LYS A 29 8.20 -5.81 4.96
N SER A 30 8.37 -4.87 4.04
CA SER A 30 8.31 -5.14 2.61
C SER A 30 9.34 -6.20 2.18
N SER A 31 10.59 -6.14 2.64
CA SER A 31 11.63 -7.11 2.27
C SER A 31 11.34 -8.51 2.82
N PHE A 32 10.76 -8.59 4.03
CA PHE A 32 10.35 -9.85 4.66
C PHE A 32 9.27 -10.55 3.82
N TYR A 33 8.19 -9.84 3.47
CA TYR A 33 7.14 -10.42 2.64
C TYR A 33 7.57 -10.63 1.18
N GLY A 34 8.44 -9.77 0.65
CA GLY A 34 9.05 -9.95 -0.66
C GLY A 34 9.82 -11.26 -0.77
N ALA A 35 10.56 -11.66 0.27
CA ALA A 35 11.28 -12.94 0.30
C ALA A 35 10.35 -14.16 0.22
N LEU A 36 9.13 -14.05 0.77
CA LEU A 36 8.09 -15.09 0.75
C LEU A 36 7.31 -15.15 -0.57
N ASN A 37 7.33 -14.07 -1.34
CA ASN A 37 6.58 -13.95 -2.60
C ASN A 37 7.45 -14.38 -3.79
N GLU A 38 7.12 -15.53 -4.40
CA GLU A 38 7.83 -16.04 -5.58
C GLU A 38 7.78 -15.11 -6.79
N LYS A 39 6.79 -14.22 -6.84
CA LYS A 39 6.63 -13.24 -7.93
C LYS A 39 7.33 -11.91 -7.66
N ALA A 40 7.92 -11.72 -6.47
CA ALA A 40 8.60 -10.48 -6.17
C ALA A 40 9.91 -10.34 -6.95
N MET A 41 10.17 -9.12 -7.43
CA MET A 41 11.45 -8.77 -8.06
C MET A 41 12.60 -8.88 -7.03
N ILE A 42 12.43 -8.24 -5.87
CA ILE A 42 13.42 -8.28 -4.79
C ILE A 42 12.98 -9.29 -3.74
N ARG A 43 13.69 -10.42 -3.67
CA ARG A 43 13.41 -11.51 -2.72
C ARG A 43 14.46 -11.64 -1.61
N LYS A 44 15.39 -10.68 -1.51
CA LYS A 44 16.41 -10.65 -0.46
C LYS A 44 15.81 -10.00 0.79
N PRO A 45 15.68 -10.71 1.93
CA PRO A 45 15.28 -10.08 3.18
C PRO A 45 16.37 -9.11 3.65
N LEU A 46 15.94 -7.99 4.23
CA LEU A 46 16.82 -6.99 4.83
C LEU A 46 16.77 -7.09 6.35
N SER A 47 17.85 -6.61 6.96
CA SER A 47 18.04 -6.52 8.41
C SER A 47 18.21 -5.06 8.84
N PRO A 48 17.97 -4.71 10.12
CA PRO A 48 18.28 -3.38 10.63
C PRO A 48 19.75 -2.97 10.41
N GLN A 49 20.68 -3.93 10.41
CA GLN A 49 22.11 -3.68 10.17
C GLN A 49 22.37 -3.14 8.76
N ASP A 50 21.59 -3.56 7.75
CA ASP A 50 21.71 -3.05 6.39
C ASP A 50 21.47 -1.52 6.32
N PHE A 51 20.75 -0.96 7.29
CA PHE A 51 20.43 0.47 7.34
C PHE A 51 21.37 1.28 8.23
N ALA A 52 22.07 0.60 9.14
CA ALA A 52 23.08 1.19 9.99
C ALA A 52 24.44 1.32 9.27
N ASP A 53 24.72 0.43 8.31
CA ASP A 53 25.97 0.45 7.54
C ASP A 53 26.00 1.58 6.48
N PRO A 54 26.82 2.62 6.66
CA PRO A 54 26.91 3.73 5.69
C PRO A 54 27.47 3.31 4.34
N ALA A 55 28.20 2.19 4.24
CA ALA A 55 28.73 1.67 2.99
C ALA A 55 27.69 0.90 2.17
N ASN A 56 26.56 0.53 2.77
CA ASN A 56 25.48 -0.15 2.06
C ASN A 56 24.77 0.82 1.12
N GLN A 57 24.71 0.47 -0.17
CA GLN A 57 24.12 1.31 -1.23
C GLN A 57 22.65 1.64 -0.99
N LEU A 58 21.93 0.82 -0.22
CA LEU A 58 20.55 1.09 0.21
C LEU A 58 20.43 2.41 0.97
N ASN A 59 21.53 2.87 1.58
CA ASN A 59 21.60 4.10 2.35
C ASN A 59 22.02 5.32 1.52
N ASN A 60 22.32 5.15 0.23
CA ASN A 60 22.66 6.25 -0.65
C ASN A 60 21.45 7.19 -0.81
N PRO A 61 21.65 8.52 -0.70
CA PRO A 61 20.59 9.49 -0.88
C PRO A 61 20.10 9.48 -2.33
N ILE A 62 18.78 9.58 -2.52
CA ILE A 62 18.14 9.77 -3.83
C ILE A 62 17.55 11.18 -3.91
N SER A 63 16.77 11.55 -2.90
CA SER A 63 16.27 12.91 -2.74
C SER A 63 15.91 13.12 -1.27
N SER A 64 16.67 13.97 -0.57
CA SER A 64 16.58 14.10 0.89
C SER A 64 15.14 14.36 1.36
N PRO A 65 14.62 13.58 2.32
CA PRO A 65 15.31 12.63 3.20
C PRO A 65 15.37 11.19 2.65
N LEU A 66 14.77 10.92 1.50
CA LEU A 66 14.63 9.57 0.94
C LEU A 66 15.96 9.04 0.37
N ARG A 67 16.22 7.78 0.69
CA ARG A 67 17.37 7.00 0.25
C ARG A 67 16.94 5.91 -0.72
N MET A 68 17.89 5.17 -1.28
CA MET A 68 17.60 4.09 -2.22
C MET A 68 16.64 3.03 -1.63
N ARG A 69 16.77 2.74 -0.33
CA ARG A 69 15.88 1.82 0.40
C ARG A 69 14.43 2.25 0.44
N ASP A 70 14.15 3.54 0.24
CA ASP A 70 12.81 4.11 0.30
C ASP A 70 12.08 4.04 -1.03
N CYS A 71 12.74 3.62 -2.11
CA CYS A 71 12.20 3.60 -3.47
C CYS A 71 11.69 2.21 -3.86
N CYS A 72 10.62 2.15 -4.65
CA CYS A 72 10.13 0.89 -5.22
C CYS A 72 11.10 0.23 -6.20
N ALA A 73 10.96 -1.09 -6.36
CA ALA A 73 11.74 -1.83 -7.35
C ALA A 73 11.17 -1.62 -8.77
N ASN A 74 12.03 -1.19 -9.70
CA ASN A 74 11.69 -1.21 -11.12
C ASN A 74 11.48 -2.66 -11.57
N ALA A 75 10.37 -2.92 -12.25
CA ALA A 75 10.03 -4.26 -12.70
C ALA A 75 9.18 -4.21 -13.97
N ASP A 76 9.36 -5.22 -14.81
CA ASP A 76 8.45 -5.54 -15.91
C ASP A 76 7.44 -6.58 -15.44
N GLY A 77 6.19 -6.45 -15.90
CA GLY A 77 5.14 -7.37 -15.51
C GLY A 77 3.77 -6.99 -16.04
N ALA A 78 2.84 -7.94 -15.95
CA ALA A 78 1.45 -7.77 -16.36
C ALA A 78 0.51 -8.34 -15.30
N SER A 79 -0.70 -7.80 -15.27
CA SER A 79 -1.81 -8.31 -14.45
C SER A 79 -3.08 -8.29 -15.28
N CYS A 80 -3.95 -9.27 -15.06
CA CYS A 80 -5.26 -9.34 -15.68
C CYS A 80 -6.30 -9.62 -14.60
N ILE A 81 -7.42 -8.90 -14.66
CA ILE A 81 -8.60 -9.13 -13.82
C ILE A 81 -9.74 -9.49 -14.78
N ILE A 82 -10.48 -10.55 -14.45
CA ILE A 82 -11.72 -10.89 -15.15
C ILE A 82 -12.86 -10.45 -14.25
N VAL A 83 -13.72 -9.58 -14.77
CA VAL A 83 -14.95 -9.13 -14.10
C VAL A 83 -16.16 -9.69 -14.84
N ALA A 84 -17.23 -9.97 -14.09
CA ALA A 84 -18.47 -10.53 -14.62
C ALA A 84 -19.66 -9.92 -13.88
N SER A 85 -20.84 -9.96 -14.51
CA SER A 85 -22.09 -9.68 -13.81
C SER A 85 -22.30 -10.69 -12.67
N GLU A 86 -23.11 -10.32 -11.67
CA GLU A 86 -23.47 -11.23 -10.58
C GLU A 86 -24.06 -12.55 -11.09
N GLU A 87 -25.00 -12.48 -12.04
CA GLU A 87 -25.59 -13.65 -12.68
C GLU A 87 -24.51 -14.57 -13.27
N ARG A 88 -23.58 -14.00 -14.04
CA ARG A 88 -22.53 -14.78 -14.70
C ARG A 88 -21.52 -15.33 -13.69
N ALA A 89 -21.15 -14.56 -12.67
CA ALA A 89 -20.24 -14.99 -11.61
C ALA A 89 -20.85 -16.16 -10.81
N ARG A 90 -22.15 -16.09 -10.47
CA ARG A 90 -22.88 -17.17 -9.79
C ARG A 90 -22.98 -18.42 -10.68
N ALA A 91 -23.25 -18.25 -11.98
CA ALA A 91 -23.31 -19.35 -12.93
C ALA A 91 -21.96 -20.05 -13.15
N LEU A 92 -20.84 -19.32 -13.11
CA LEU A 92 -19.49 -19.87 -13.19
C LEU A 92 -19.09 -20.62 -11.89
N GLY A 93 -19.70 -20.28 -10.76
CA GLY A 93 -19.44 -20.89 -9.46
C GLY A 93 -18.06 -20.56 -8.89
N GLY A 94 -17.70 -21.23 -7.78
CA GLY A 94 -16.42 -21.05 -7.09
C GLY A 94 -16.42 -19.90 -6.06
N LYS A 95 -15.22 -19.54 -5.58
CA LYS A 95 -15.03 -18.51 -4.54
C LYS A 95 -15.05 -17.11 -5.15
N THR A 96 -16.20 -16.61 -5.54
CA THR A 96 -16.34 -15.24 -6.08
C THR A 96 -15.93 -14.20 -5.04
N VAL A 97 -15.27 -13.13 -5.49
CA VAL A 97 -14.94 -11.95 -4.67
C VAL A 97 -15.67 -10.77 -5.28
N TRP A 98 -16.43 -10.05 -4.47
CA TRP A 98 -17.34 -8.99 -4.89
C TRP A 98 -16.68 -7.63 -4.74
N ILE A 99 -16.93 -6.73 -5.69
CA ILE A 99 -16.62 -5.30 -5.54
C ILE A 99 -17.73 -4.69 -4.68
N LYS A 100 -17.40 -4.31 -3.46
CA LYS A 100 -18.35 -3.76 -2.48
C LYS A 100 -18.38 -2.24 -2.49
N GLY A 101 -17.26 -1.61 -2.80
CA GLY A 101 -17.14 -0.16 -2.82
C GLY A 101 -16.05 0.30 -3.77
N LEU A 102 -16.30 1.43 -4.41
CA LEU A 102 -15.37 2.12 -5.28
C LEU A 102 -15.34 3.59 -4.90
N GLY A 103 -14.15 4.17 -4.90
CA GLY A 103 -13.95 5.59 -4.74
C GLY A 103 -12.82 6.06 -5.63
N SER A 104 -13.01 7.23 -6.23
CA SER A 104 -12.02 7.85 -7.10
C SER A 104 -12.01 9.36 -6.86
N ALA A 105 -10.82 9.92 -6.75
CA ALA A 105 -10.65 11.34 -6.58
C ALA A 105 -9.36 11.81 -7.24
N THR A 106 -9.32 13.11 -7.50
CA THR A 106 -8.17 13.77 -8.10
C THR A 106 -7.73 14.97 -7.27
N ALA A 107 -6.49 15.39 -7.49
CA ALA A 107 -5.93 16.59 -6.89
C ALA A 107 -5.08 17.34 -7.91
N ALA A 108 -4.75 18.60 -7.61
CA ALA A 108 -4.07 19.51 -8.53
C ALA A 108 -2.75 18.92 -9.07
N VAL A 109 -2.51 19.02 -10.39
CA VAL A 109 -1.27 18.48 -10.98
C VAL A 109 -0.04 19.23 -10.46
N ASN A 110 -0.15 20.54 -10.24
CA ASN A 110 0.91 21.36 -9.69
C ASN A 110 0.98 21.21 -8.15
N LEU A 111 2.19 21.17 -7.59
CA LEU A 111 2.35 21.09 -6.14
C LEU A 111 1.87 22.35 -5.42
N VAL A 112 1.96 23.52 -6.06
CA VAL A 112 1.51 24.80 -5.47
C VAL A 112 0.00 24.79 -5.21
N GLY A 113 -0.76 24.01 -5.98
CA GLY A 113 -2.20 23.85 -5.78
C GLY A 113 -2.58 22.75 -4.79
N ARG A 114 -1.62 22.21 -4.01
CA ARG A 114 -1.88 21.18 -3.01
C ARG A 114 -2.15 21.81 -1.65
N ASP A 115 -3.14 21.27 -0.95
CA ASP A 115 -3.54 21.77 0.37
C ASP A 115 -2.46 21.52 1.43
N HIS A 116 -1.76 20.38 1.35
CA HIS A 116 -0.70 20.00 2.27
C HIS A 116 0.27 18.96 1.71
N PHE A 117 1.39 18.78 2.41
CA PHE A 117 2.44 17.79 2.11
C PHE A 117 2.61 16.73 3.20
N HIS A 118 1.59 16.46 4.01
CA HIS A 118 1.65 15.46 5.08
C HIS A 118 0.56 14.38 4.94
N GLY A 119 0.09 14.15 3.72
CA GLY A 119 -1.02 13.26 3.38
C GLY A 119 -1.44 13.47 1.93
N LEU A 120 -2.42 12.70 1.45
CA LEU A 120 -2.95 12.83 0.10
C LEU A 120 -4.47 13.04 0.15
N ALA A 121 -4.94 14.28 -0.02
CA ALA A 121 -6.37 14.61 0.00
C ALA A 121 -7.21 13.77 -0.99
N ALA A 122 -6.66 13.46 -2.17
CA ALA A 122 -7.33 12.56 -3.12
C ALA A 122 -7.51 11.14 -2.55
N ALA A 123 -6.53 10.62 -1.80
CA ALA A 123 -6.64 9.30 -1.19
C ALA A 123 -7.71 9.28 -0.08
N GLU A 124 -7.76 10.33 0.74
CA GLU A 124 -8.79 10.50 1.78
C GLU A 124 -10.20 10.54 1.17
N GLU A 125 -10.40 11.33 0.13
CA GLU A 125 -11.70 11.44 -0.54
C GLU A 125 -12.09 10.13 -1.27
N ALA A 126 -11.14 9.48 -1.94
CA ALA A 126 -11.39 8.17 -2.57
C ALA A 126 -11.74 7.11 -1.51
N ALA A 127 -11.07 7.09 -0.36
CA ALA A 127 -11.39 6.19 0.74
C ALA A 127 -12.80 6.45 1.27
N ARG A 128 -13.15 7.71 1.53
CA ARG A 128 -14.47 8.11 2.00
C ARG A 128 -15.59 7.64 1.06
N GLN A 129 -15.41 7.80 -0.25
CA GLN A 129 -16.36 7.33 -1.26
C GLN A 129 -16.50 5.81 -1.26
N ALA A 130 -15.37 5.08 -1.24
CA ALA A 130 -15.37 3.62 -1.25
C ALA A 130 -16.05 3.05 0.00
N TYR A 131 -15.71 3.56 1.19
CA TYR A 131 -16.34 3.19 2.46
C TYR A 131 -17.85 3.46 2.46
N LYS A 132 -18.26 4.65 2.00
CA LYS A 132 -19.68 5.01 1.88
C LYS A 132 -20.43 4.05 0.95
N MET A 133 -19.86 3.71 -0.20
CA MET A 133 -20.48 2.80 -1.16
C MET A 133 -20.60 1.38 -0.59
N ALA A 134 -19.58 0.91 0.14
CA ALA A 134 -19.59 -0.40 0.78
C ALA A 134 -20.44 -0.47 2.06
N GLY A 135 -20.82 0.67 2.64
CA GLY A 135 -21.56 0.72 3.90
C GLY A 135 -20.72 0.31 5.12
N ILE A 136 -19.39 0.44 5.03
CA ILE A 136 -18.45 0.06 6.09
C ILE A 136 -17.51 1.22 6.43
N GLY A 137 -16.69 1.05 7.47
CA GLY A 137 -15.59 1.95 7.82
C GLY A 137 -14.24 1.22 7.88
N PRO A 138 -13.13 1.94 8.12
CA PRO A 138 -11.77 1.39 8.09
C PRO A 138 -11.54 0.22 9.06
N SER A 139 -12.24 0.21 10.20
CA SER A 139 -12.16 -0.87 11.19
C SER A 139 -12.72 -2.22 10.71
N HIS A 140 -13.38 -2.26 9.57
CA HIS A 140 -13.93 -3.48 8.97
C HIS A 140 -13.00 -4.09 7.91
N VAL A 141 -11.87 -3.45 7.60
CA VAL A 141 -10.91 -3.97 6.61
C VAL A 141 -9.99 -4.97 7.29
N ASP A 142 -9.91 -6.19 6.76
CA ASP A 142 -9.10 -7.27 7.33
C ASP A 142 -7.70 -7.34 6.71
N VAL A 143 -7.53 -6.83 5.50
CA VAL A 143 -6.24 -6.80 4.78
C VAL A 143 -6.24 -5.71 3.71
N ALA A 144 -5.11 -5.04 3.52
CA ALA A 144 -4.97 -3.99 2.51
C ALA A 144 -3.73 -4.14 1.63
N GLU A 145 -3.88 -3.79 0.36
CA GLU A 145 -2.79 -3.52 -0.56
C GLU A 145 -2.79 -2.03 -0.87
N VAL A 146 -1.73 -1.32 -0.50
CA VAL A 146 -1.60 0.13 -0.66
C VAL A 146 -0.43 0.47 -1.58
N HIS A 147 -0.50 1.65 -2.20
CA HIS A 147 0.47 2.09 -3.20
C HIS A 147 1.77 2.61 -2.56
N ASP A 148 2.64 1.70 -2.12
CA ASP A 148 3.94 1.96 -1.49
C ASP A 148 5.07 2.23 -2.51
N CYS A 149 4.86 3.14 -3.46
CA CYS A 149 5.92 3.49 -4.42
C CYS A 149 7.15 4.12 -3.72
N PHE A 150 6.91 4.70 -2.54
CA PHE A 150 7.94 5.04 -1.56
C PHE A 150 7.48 4.64 -0.15
N THR A 151 8.42 4.45 0.80
CA THR A 151 8.09 4.14 2.21
C THR A 151 7.16 5.17 2.84
N ILE A 152 7.38 6.47 2.60
CA ILE A 152 6.48 7.54 3.05
C ILE A 152 5.06 7.43 2.45
N ALA A 153 4.92 6.89 1.24
CA ALA A 153 3.62 6.73 0.61
C ALA A 153 2.77 5.67 1.33
N GLU A 154 3.41 4.59 1.81
CA GLU A 154 2.74 3.59 2.64
C GLU A 154 2.35 4.16 4.00
N LEU A 155 3.25 4.91 4.65
CA LEU A 155 2.95 5.56 5.93
C LEU A 155 1.73 6.47 5.82
N MET A 156 1.72 7.37 4.82
CA MET A 156 0.58 8.24 4.56
C MET A 156 -0.68 7.43 4.22
N ALA A 157 -0.57 6.29 3.53
CA ALA A 157 -1.73 5.45 3.22
C ALA A 157 -2.42 4.92 4.49
N TYR A 158 -1.67 4.61 5.56
CA TYR A 158 -2.27 4.22 6.84
C TYR A 158 -3.22 5.30 7.39
N GLU A 159 -2.84 6.56 7.22
CA GLU A 159 -3.56 7.72 7.73
C GLU A 159 -4.70 8.14 6.78
N ASN A 160 -4.39 8.26 5.48
CA ASN A 160 -5.36 8.66 4.45
C ASN A 160 -6.55 7.68 4.36
N LEU A 161 -6.31 6.39 4.60
CA LEU A 161 -7.34 5.34 4.57
C LEU A 161 -8.06 5.21 5.92
N GLY A 162 -7.63 5.94 6.96
CA GLY A 162 -8.26 5.92 8.28
C GLY A 162 -7.93 4.71 9.15
N PHE A 163 -6.85 3.97 8.86
CA PHE A 163 -6.35 2.91 9.76
C PHE A 163 -5.66 3.48 11.00
N ALA A 164 -5.08 4.67 10.86
CA ALA A 164 -4.58 5.50 11.95
C ALA A 164 -5.09 6.93 11.78
N LYS A 165 -5.07 7.72 12.86
CA LYS A 165 -5.26 9.17 12.76
C LYS A 165 -4.03 9.81 12.09
N PRO A 166 -4.14 11.03 11.53
CA PRO A 166 -2.98 11.75 10.99
C PRO A 166 -1.83 11.86 12.00
N GLY A 167 -0.63 11.50 11.57
CA GLY A 167 0.58 11.43 12.39
C GLY A 167 0.73 10.18 13.28
N GLU A 168 -0.32 9.37 13.46
CA GLU A 168 -0.29 8.15 14.26
C GLU A 168 0.04 6.89 13.43
N GLY A 169 0.26 7.03 12.11
CA GLY A 169 0.60 5.90 11.23
C GLY A 169 1.92 5.20 11.61
N VAL A 170 2.85 5.95 12.21
CA VAL A 170 4.15 5.40 12.69
C VAL A 170 3.96 4.36 13.78
N GLU A 171 2.93 4.49 14.62
CA GLU A 171 2.67 3.55 15.71
C GLU A 171 2.22 2.20 15.18
N LEU A 172 1.48 2.15 14.06
CA LEU A 172 1.08 0.88 13.44
C LEU A 172 2.30 0.07 12.97
N ILE A 173 3.27 0.71 12.31
CA ILE A 173 4.45 -0.01 11.84
C ILE A 173 5.41 -0.36 12.99
N ARG A 174 5.57 0.53 13.98
CA ARG A 174 6.38 0.27 15.19
C ARG A 174 5.85 -0.91 16.00
N ALA A 175 4.53 -0.97 16.20
CA ALA A 175 3.86 -2.06 16.91
C ALA A 175 3.67 -3.32 16.05
N LYS A 176 4.13 -3.31 14.78
CA LYS A 176 3.94 -4.38 13.79
C LYS A 176 2.48 -4.73 13.49
N GLU A 177 1.57 -3.80 13.72
CA GLU A 177 0.13 -3.96 13.43
C GLU A 177 -0.15 -4.13 11.93
N THR A 178 0.79 -3.71 11.08
CA THR A 178 0.70 -3.87 9.62
C THR A 178 1.28 -5.17 9.09
N TYR A 179 1.80 -6.06 9.95
CA TYR A 179 2.21 -7.40 9.58
C TYR A 179 0.98 -8.32 9.53
N LYS A 180 1.10 -9.49 8.89
CA LYS A 180 0.01 -10.45 8.67
C LYS A 180 -0.73 -10.90 9.94
N GLU A 181 -0.06 -10.86 11.10
CA GLU A 181 -0.65 -11.21 12.40
C GLU A 181 -1.07 -9.99 13.22
N GLY A 182 -0.83 -8.78 12.70
CA GLY A 182 -1.23 -7.53 13.32
C GLY A 182 -2.69 -7.19 13.04
N LYS A 183 -3.16 -6.09 13.61
CA LYS A 183 -4.54 -5.62 13.51
C LYS A 183 -4.99 -5.27 12.09
N ILE A 184 -4.09 -4.75 11.25
CA ILE A 184 -4.41 -4.35 9.88
C ILE A 184 -3.26 -4.73 8.94
N PRO A 185 -3.17 -5.99 8.51
CA PRO A 185 -2.17 -6.45 7.54
C PRO A 185 -2.14 -5.58 6.28
N VAL A 186 -1.00 -4.95 5.99
CA VAL A 186 -0.80 -4.12 4.80
C VAL A 186 0.36 -4.64 3.97
N ASN A 187 0.18 -4.77 2.66
CA ASN A 187 1.24 -5.13 1.71
C ASN A 187 1.99 -6.41 2.10
N VAL A 188 1.24 -7.43 2.54
CA VAL A 188 1.79 -8.73 2.97
C VAL A 188 2.32 -9.57 1.82
N ASP A 189 2.26 -9.07 0.58
CA ASP A 189 2.95 -9.65 -0.58
C ASP A 189 4.31 -9.01 -0.90
N GLY A 190 4.73 -8.05 -0.08
CA GLY A 190 5.97 -7.29 -0.24
C GLY A 190 5.78 -5.89 -0.82
N GLY A 191 4.59 -5.55 -1.31
CA GLY A 191 4.28 -4.22 -1.86
C GLY A 191 5.15 -3.85 -3.06
N LEU A 192 4.95 -2.67 -3.63
CA LEU A 192 5.75 -2.13 -4.74
C LEU A 192 7.25 -2.06 -4.37
N LEU A 193 7.57 -1.87 -3.09
CA LEU A 193 8.94 -1.85 -2.58
C LEU A 193 9.73 -3.14 -2.87
N SER A 194 9.12 -4.33 -2.79
CA SER A 194 9.79 -5.61 -3.08
C SER A 194 9.18 -6.38 -4.25
N LYS A 195 7.85 -6.45 -4.33
CA LYS A 195 7.13 -7.12 -5.42
C LYS A 195 7.53 -6.54 -6.78
N GLY A 196 7.72 -5.23 -6.81
CA GLY A 196 8.04 -4.45 -8.00
C GLY A 196 6.87 -3.60 -8.46
N HIS A 197 7.17 -2.58 -9.25
CA HIS A 197 6.21 -1.58 -9.71
C HIS A 197 6.15 -1.44 -11.24
N PRO A 198 5.68 -2.47 -11.99
CA PRO A 198 5.27 -2.27 -13.37
C PRO A 198 4.01 -1.41 -13.35
N ILE A 199 4.16 -0.14 -13.77
CA ILE A 199 3.19 0.94 -13.49
C ILE A 199 1.75 0.54 -13.83
N GLY A 200 1.51 0.07 -15.07
CA GLY A 200 0.18 -0.32 -15.52
C GLY A 200 -0.37 -1.61 -14.90
N ALA A 201 0.49 -2.51 -14.41
CA ALA A 201 0.07 -3.78 -13.80
C ALA A 201 -0.16 -3.68 -12.29
N THR A 202 0.26 -2.58 -11.66
CA THR A 202 0.28 -2.49 -10.19
C THR A 202 -1.11 -2.60 -9.59
N GLY A 203 -2.09 -1.83 -10.08
CA GLY A 203 -3.47 -1.89 -9.56
C GLY A 203 -4.08 -3.28 -9.69
N GLY A 204 -3.86 -3.95 -10.83
CA GLY A 204 -4.35 -5.32 -11.01
C GLY A 204 -3.62 -6.36 -10.15
N SER A 205 -2.32 -6.16 -9.90
CA SER A 205 -1.56 -7.01 -8.98
C SER A 205 -2.04 -6.88 -7.53
N GLN A 206 -2.41 -5.67 -7.09
CA GLN A 206 -2.98 -5.42 -5.76
C GLN A 206 -4.34 -6.12 -5.63
N VAL A 207 -5.21 -6.00 -6.63
CA VAL A 207 -6.50 -6.74 -6.66
C VAL A 207 -6.27 -8.24 -6.61
N ARG A 208 -5.31 -8.77 -7.38
CA ARG A 208 -4.97 -10.20 -7.35
C ARG A 208 -4.60 -10.66 -5.94
N THR A 209 -3.76 -9.90 -5.22
CA THR A 209 -3.34 -10.25 -3.86
C THR A 209 -4.54 -10.28 -2.91
N ILE A 210 -5.38 -9.25 -2.92
CA ILE A 210 -6.58 -9.22 -2.09
C ILE A 210 -7.56 -10.36 -2.44
N VAL A 211 -7.76 -10.67 -3.73
CA VAL A 211 -8.59 -11.80 -4.14
C VAL A 211 -8.05 -13.12 -3.59
N LEU A 212 -6.73 -13.35 -3.65
CA LEU A 212 -6.13 -14.55 -3.06
C LEU A 212 -6.32 -14.60 -1.55
N GLN A 213 -6.18 -13.48 -0.84
CA GLN A 213 -6.43 -13.41 0.59
C GLN A 213 -7.86 -13.79 0.94
N LEU A 214 -8.85 -13.18 0.28
CA LEU A 214 -10.27 -13.41 0.52
C LEU A 214 -10.73 -14.82 0.12
N ARG A 215 -10.01 -15.47 -0.81
CA ARG A 215 -10.26 -16.87 -1.19
C ARG A 215 -9.58 -17.89 -0.27
N GLY A 216 -8.69 -17.48 0.62
CA GLY A 216 -7.87 -18.41 1.40
C GLY A 216 -6.79 -19.10 0.56
N GLU A 217 -6.26 -18.42 -0.47
CA GLU A 217 -5.35 -18.96 -1.49
C GLU A 217 -4.01 -18.20 -1.53
N ALA A 218 -3.71 -17.39 -0.50
CA ALA A 218 -2.50 -16.57 -0.45
C ALA A 218 -1.26 -17.30 0.13
N GLY A 219 -1.37 -18.60 0.43
CA GLY A 219 -0.22 -19.43 0.81
C GLY A 219 0.48 -18.93 2.09
N PRO A 220 1.82 -18.77 2.10
CA PRO A 220 2.57 -18.38 3.31
C PRO A 220 2.20 -17.01 3.90
N ILE A 221 1.64 -16.13 3.06
CA ILE A 221 1.25 -14.77 3.43
C ILE A 221 -0.25 -14.63 3.75
N GLN A 222 -0.97 -15.76 3.84
CA GLN A 222 -2.40 -15.78 4.16
C GLN A 222 -2.69 -15.10 5.50
N VAL A 223 -3.55 -14.08 5.46
CA VAL A 223 -4.16 -13.45 6.63
C VAL A 223 -5.32 -14.32 7.09
N ARG A 224 -5.38 -14.56 8.40
CA ARG A 224 -6.41 -15.41 9.00
C ARG A 224 -7.78 -14.75 8.91
N ASP A 225 -8.78 -15.54 8.53
CA ASP A 225 -10.22 -15.18 8.54
C ASP A 225 -10.60 -13.90 7.74
N ALA A 226 -9.76 -13.44 6.82
CA ALA A 226 -10.02 -12.24 6.02
C ALA A 226 -11.30 -12.35 5.17
N SER A 227 -12.17 -11.37 5.32
CA SER A 227 -13.51 -11.30 4.70
C SER A 227 -13.73 -10.03 3.88
N VAL A 228 -13.04 -8.94 4.25
CA VAL A 228 -13.03 -7.64 3.58
C VAL A 228 -11.59 -7.23 3.30
N GLY A 229 -11.32 -6.89 2.04
CA GLY A 229 -10.01 -6.40 1.62
C GLY A 229 -10.09 -5.04 0.95
N LEU A 230 -9.01 -4.27 1.03
CA LEU A 230 -8.91 -2.94 0.44
C LEU A 230 -7.73 -2.86 -0.54
N VAL A 231 -7.96 -2.26 -1.69
CA VAL A 231 -6.93 -1.88 -2.65
C VAL A 231 -6.87 -0.36 -2.73
N HIS A 232 -5.69 0.21 -2.51
CA HIS A 232 -5.40 1.63 -2.65
C HIS A 232 -4.34 1.83 -3.73
N ASN A 233 -4.72 2.50 -4.81
CA ASN A 233 -3.86 2.74 -5.97
C ASN A 233 -3.74 4.22 -6.27
N ILE A 234 -2.49 4.70 -6.40
CA ILE A 234 -2.17 6.10 -6.62
C ILE A 234 -1.54 6.30 -8.01
N GLY A 235 -2.01 7.32 -8.72
CA GLY A 235 -1.41 7.80 -9.96
C GLY A 235 -0.55 9.04 -9.73
N GLY A 236 0.69 8.97 -10.21
CA GLY A 236 1.66 10.06 -10.08
C GLY A 236 2.03 10.34 -8.62
N VAL A 237 2.04 11.62 -8.25
CA VAL A 237 2.41 12.09 -6.90
C VAL A 237 1.17 12.37 -6.06
N GLY A 238 0.21 11.43 -6.09
CA GLY A 238 -1.11 11.62 -5.49
C GLY A 238 -2.06 12.47 -6.33
N ILE A 239 -1.91 12.50 -7.66
CA ILE A 239 -2.82 13.23 -8.57
C ILE A 239 -4.13 12.48 -8.71
N TYR A 240 -4.05 11.16 -8.81
CA TYR A 240 -5.21 10.28 -8.92
C TYR A 240 -5.16 9.31 -7.74
N ALA A 241 -6.28 9.08 -7.09
CA ALA A 241 -6.41 8.05 -6.07
C ALA A 241 -7.64 7.22 -6.37
N ASN A 242 -7.47 5.90 -6.31
CA ASN A 242 -8.55 4.95 -6.44
C ASN A 242 -8.51 3.99 -5.25
N VAL A 243 -9.66 3.81 -4.61
CA VAL A 243 -9.84 2.84 -3.54
C VAL A 243 -10.94 1.86 -3.93
N THR A 244 -10.63 0.57 -3.84
CA THR A 244 -11.57 -0.53 -4.12
C THR A 244 -11.70 -1.39 -2.87
N ILE A 245 -12.92 -1.60 -2.43
CA ILE A 245 -13.26 -2.53 -1.34
C ILE A 245 -13.78 -3.81 -1.95
N LEU A 246 -13.19 -4.93 -1.54
CA LEU A 246 -13.52 -6.28 -1.98
C LEU A 246 -14.05 -7.10 -0.80
N GLY A 247 -15.03 -7.98 -1.05
CA GLY A 247 -15.63 -8.81 -0.01
C GLY A 247 -15.96 -10.22 -0.49
N ARG A 248 -16.03 -11.18 0.45
CA ARG A 248 -16.52 -12.56 0.15
C ARG A 248 -18.04 -12.62 -0.06
N GLU A 249 -18.76 -11.71 0.56
CA GLU A 249 -20.22 -11.56 0.52
C GLU A 249 -20.61 -10.13 0.14
#